data_AF-A0A7S4ITB5-F1
#
_entry.id   AF-A0A7S4ITB5-F1
#
_cell.length_a   1.000
_cell.length_b   1.000
_cell.length_c   1.000
_cell.angle_alpha   90.00
_cell.angle_beta   90.00
_cell.angle_gamma   90.00
#
_symmetry.space_group_name_H-M   'P 1'
#
loop_
_entity.id
_entity.type
_entity.pdbx_description
1 polymer ?
#
loop_
_entity_poly.entity_id
_entity_poly.type
_entity_poly.pdbx_seq_one_letter_code
_entity_poly.pdbx_strand_id
1 'polypeptide(L)'
;KRVALGAGVLGVAGTAAGYYRYKKRLTSNAVITAEKYHEDQKETIGEALRSKENFDALPKTLYQYTTCPFCCKLKAFLDYHGVDYDVVEVNPLSKKQVSTHGYGKVPQLRLGDDGPIIVDSGEIVALLKPILDKEAPEITPEEQKWKDWASTTLVRYMVLNTNRTLSESREGYDYVSNIVNFTGTDKVILEIFGGPIMYLVSQYAIKPKLKRTAGYDGGDVRDALYKELNGWVEEGLGEKKFHGGDRPDLADLDVYGVVHSQRFLPVFKDLQENL
;
A
#
# COMPACT_ATOMS: atom_id res chain seq x y z
N LYS A 1 -18.93 13.89 -35.54
CA LYS A 1 -18.90 12.41 -35.51
C LYS A 1 -17.51 11.78 -35.79
N ARG A 2 -16.59 12.42 -36.54
CA ARG A 2 -15.24 11.86 -36.81
C ARG A 2 -14.18 12.10 -35.71
N VAL A 3 -14.34 13.17 -34.90
CA VAL A 3 -13.39 13.51 -33.80
C VAL A 3 -13.49 12.51 -32.63
N ALA A 4 -14.70 12.02 -32.31
CA ALA A 4 -14.92 11.06 -31.23
C ALA A 4 -14.32 9.66 -31.54
N LEU A 5 -14.26 9.27 -32.82
CA LEU A 5 -13.69 7.98 -33.24
C LEU A 5 -12.16 7.97 -33.09
N GLY A 6 -11.50 9.09 -33.41
CA GLY A 6 -10.04 9.25 -33.29
C GLY A 6 -9.56 9.28 -31.84
N ALA A 7 -10.31 9.96 -30.96
CA ALA A 7 -10.04 9.96 -29.51
C ALA A 7 -10.25 8.56 -28.89
N GLY A 8 -11.27 7.82 -29.33
CA GLY A 8 -11.55 6.46 -28.86
C GLY A 8 -10.43 5.46 -29.22
N VAL A 9 -9.93 5.49 -30.47
CA VAL A 9 -8.85 4.59 -30.91
C VAL A 9 -7.52 4.92 -30.25
N LEU A 10 -7.18 6.21 -30.11
CA LEU A 10 -5.97 6.64 -29.37
C LEU A 10 -6.05 6.28 -27.88
N GLY A 11 -7.23 6.42 -27.27
CA GLY A 11 -7.48 6.02 -25.88
C GLY A 11 -7.30 4.52 -25.65
N VAL A 12 -7.85 3.67 -26.54
CA VAL A 12 -7.71 2.20 -26.43
C VAL A 12 -6.26 1.75 -26.70
N ALA A 13 -5.61 2.27 -27.74
CA ALA A 13 -4.22 1.94 -28.05
C ALA A 13 -3.25 2.37 -26.93
N GLY A 14 -3.44 3.58 -26.38
CA GLY A 14 -2.67 4.07 -25.22
C GLY A 14 -2.87 3.22 -23.97
N THR A 15 -4.09 2.78 -23.70
CA THR A 15 -4.42 1.94 -22.55
C THR A 15 -3.83 0.53 -22.69
N ALA A 16 -3.94 -0.10 -23.87
CA ALA A 16 -3.36 -1.42 -24.13
C ALA A 16 -1.81 -1.39 -24.07
N ALA A 17 -1.19 -0.37 -24.67
CA ALA A 17 0.24 -0.15 -24.54
C ALA A 17 0.66 0.12 -23.09
N GLY A 18 -0.15 0.86 -22.33
CA GLY A 18 0.02 1.09 -20.89
C GLY A 18 0.01 -0.19 -20.07
N TYR A 19 -0.98 -1.06 -20.29
CA TYR A 19 -1.06 -2.37 -19.64
C TYR A 19 0.12 -3.28 -20.02
N TYR A 20 0.53 -3.29 -21.31
CA TYR A 20 1.71 -4.04 -21.74
C TYR A 20 2.99 -3.52 -21.07
N ARG A 21 3.19 -2.21 -21.00
CA ARG A 21 4.32 -1.59 -20.28
C ARG A 21 4.28 -1.94 -18.78
N TYR A 22 3.09 -1.93 -18.16
CA TYR A 22 2.92 -2.38 -16.78
C TYR A 22 3.36 -3.84 -16.60
N LYS A 23 2.92 -4.75 -17.47
CA LYS A 23 3.31 -6.17 -17.42
C LYS A 23 4.81 -6.35 -17.62
N LYS A 24 5.39 -5.67 -18.61
CA LYS A 24 6.84 -5.69 -18.87
C LYS A 24 7.62 -5.20 -17.64
N ARG A 25 7.15 -4.13 -16.99
CA ARG A 25 7.72 -3.60 -15.73
C ARG A 25 7.69 -4.62 -14.60
N LEU A 26 6.62 -5.38 -14.45
CA LEU A 26 6.56 -6.45 -13.44
C LEU A 26 7.60 -7.55 -13.69
N THR A 27 7.88 -7.87 -14.95
CA THR A 27 8.86 -8.90 -15.32
C THR A 27 10.31 -8.41 -15.38
N SER A 28 10.54 -7.12 -15.65
CA SER A 28 11.88 -6.54 -15.80
C SER A 28 12.43 -5.90 -14.53
N ASN A 29 11.59 -5.68 -13.51
CA ASN A 29 12.07 -5.29 -12.20
C ASN A 29 12.79 -6.50 -11.58
N ALA A 30 14.11 -6.57 -11.73
CA ALA A 30 14.94 -7.38 -10.85
C ALA A 30 14.69 -6.87 -9.42
N VAL A 31 13.90 -7.60 -8.65
CA VAL A 31 13.59 -7.24 -7.28
C VAL A 31 14.81 -7.62 -6.47
N ILE A 32 15.69 -6.65 -6.20
CA ILE A 32 16.53 -6.75 -5.02
C ILE A 32 15.58 -6.95 -3.83
N THR A 33 15.78 -8.04 -3.09
CA THR A 33 14.96 -8.32 -1.92
C THR A 33 15.28 -7.31 -0.83
N ALA A 34 14.38 -7.13 0.14
CA ALA A 34 14.64 -6.16 1.22
C ALA A 34 15.89 -6.56 2.01
N GLU A 35 16.05 -7.85 2.29
CA GLU A 35 17.18 -8.43 3.00
C GLU A 35 18.50 -8.12 2.27
N LYS A 36 18.55 -8.35 0.96
CA LYS A 36 19.74 -8.04 0.16
C LYS A 36 20.00 -6.53 0.08
N TYR A 37 18.95 -5.71 0.06
CA TYR A 37 19.10 -4.25 0.06
C TYR A 37 19.65 -3.73 1.40
N HIS A 38 19.24 -4.33 2.51
CA HIS A 38 19.69 -3.95 3.86
C HIS A 38 21.07 -4.48 4.21
N GLU A 39 21.55 -5.54 3.55
CA GLU A 39 22.88 -6.11 3.80
C GLU A 39 23.99 -5.05 3.71
N ASP A 40 23.97 -4.22 2.67
CA ASP A 40 24.94 -3.14 2.44
C ASP A 40 24.83 -1.98 3.46
N GLN A 41 23.74 -1.91 4.23
CA GLN A 41 23.45 -0.83 5.18
C GLN A 41 23.29 -1.35 6.62
N LYS A 42 23.64 -2.61 6.89
CA LYS A 42 23.35 -3.26 8.18
C LYS A 42 23.95 -2.53 9.37
N GLU A 43 25.18 -2.04 9.23
CA GLU A 43 25.88 -1.31 10.30
C GLU A 43 25.21 0.04 10.59
N THR A 44 24.89 0.82 9.55
CA THR A 44 24.26 2.14 9.71
C THR A 44 22.81 2.03 10.20
N ILE A 45 22.08 0.98 9.80
CA ILE A 45 20.76 0.65 10.38
C ILE A 45 20.91 0.32 11.87
N GLY A 46 21.90 -0.51 12.23
CA GLY A 46 22.16 -0.88 13.63
C GLY A 46 22.51 0.33 14.50
N GLU A 47 23.28 1.29 13.98
CA GLU A 47 23.59 2.54 14.68
C GLU A 47 22.36 3.44 14.84
N ALA A 48 21.57 3.60 13.78
CA ALA A 48 20.34 4.41 13.80
C ALA A 48 19.29 3.85 14.76
N LEU A 49 19.20 2.52 14.87
CA LEU A 49 18.22 1.81 15.70
C LEU A 49 18.82 1.27 17.01
N ARG A 50 19.99 1.77 17.44
CA ARG A 50 20.64 1.28 18.67
C ARG A 50 19.80 1.50 19.94
N SER A 51 18.98 2.55 19.94
CA SER A 51 18.05 2.87 21.02
C SER A 51 16.89 3.72 20.49
N LYS A 52 15.83 3.86 21.28
CA LYS A 52 14.69 4.72 20.93
C LYS A 52 15.12 6.18 20.83
N GLU A 53 15.96 6.64 21.75
CA GLU A 53 16.45 8.02 21.78
C GLU A 53 17.26 8.36 20.52
N ASN A 54 18.08 7.40 20.07
CA ASN A 54 18.83 7.52 18.81
C ASN A 54 17.92 7.62 17.60
N PHE A 55 16.93 6.71 17.53
CA PHE A 55 15.95 6.75 16.47
C PHE A 55 15.18 8.07 16.49
N ASP A 56 14.65 8.49 17.65
CA ASP A 56 13.89 9.73 17.85
C ASP A 56 14.68 10.98 17.44
N ALA A 57 15.99 11.02 17.68
CA ALA A 57 16.85 12.16 17.33
C ALA A 57 17.08 12.34 15.81
N LEU A 58 16.85 11.31 14.99
CA LEU A 58 17.05 11.39 13.54
C LEU A 58 15.81 11.98 12.84
N PRO A 59 15.93 12.83 11.82
CA PRO A 59 14.80 13.13 10.95
C PRO A 59 14.38 11.85 10.22
N LYS A 60 13.07 11.66 10.00
CA LYS A 60 12.54 10.52 9.26
C LYS A 60 11.80 10.99 8.02
N THR A 61 12.09 10.38 6.89
CA THR A 61 11.41 10.67 5.62
C THR A 61 10.77 9.40 5.08
N LEU A 62 9.44 9.39 5.01
CA LEU A 62 8.63 8.31 4.46
C LEU A 62 8.33 8.57 2.98
N TYR A 63 8.91 7.74 2.11
CA TYR A 63 8.58 7.70 0.69
C TYR A 63 7.39 6.76 0.46
N GLN A 64 6.28 7.30 -0.03
CA GLN A 64 5.02 6.54 -0.15
C GLN A 64 4.23 6.83 -1.42
N TYR A 65 3.14 6.07 -1.59
CA TYR A 65 1.97 6.54 -2.31
C TYR A 65 0.81 6.72 -1.32
N THR A 66 0.09 7.83 -1.41
CA THR A 66 -0.96 8.25 -0.45
C THR A 66 -2.09 7.23 -0.29
N THR A 67 -2.46 6.54 -1.36
CA THR A 67 -3.55 5.54 -1.38
C THR A 67 -3.05 4.10 -1.37
N CYS A 68 -1.74 3.87 -1.18
CA CYS A 68 -1.18 2.52 -1.14
C CYS A 68 -1.47 1.85 0.22
N PRO A 69 -2.06 0.64 0.22
CA PRO A 69 -2.30 -0.11 1.45
C PRO A 69 -1.03 -0.34 2.27
N PHE A 70 0.06 -0.82 1.66
CA PHE A 70 1.32 -1.07 2.36
C PHE A 70 1.93 0.18 3.00
N CYS A 71 1.76 1.35 2.37
CA CYS A 71 2.19 2.62 2.94
C CYS A 71 1.32 2.99 4.15
N CYS A 72 -0.01 2.86 4.03
CA CYS A 72 -0.93 3.18 5.12
C CYS A 72 -0.83 2.21 6.31
N LYS A 73 -0.46 0.94 6.08
CA LYS A 73 -0.08 -0.01 7.14
C LYS A 73 1.10 0.51 7.95
N LEU A 74 2.19 0.89 7.27
CA LEU A 74 3.36 1.44 7.94
C LEU A 74 3.02 2.75 8.67
N LYS A 75 2.23 3.63 8.06
CA LYS A 75 1.77 4.85 8.73
C LYS A 75 0.97 4.55 9.98
N ALA A 76 0.02 3.60 9.93
CA ALA A 76 -0.74 3.20 11.10
C ALA A 76 0.17 2.77 12.26
N PHE A 77 1.22 2.00 11.97
CA PHE A 77 2.24 1.64 12.94
C PHE A 77 3.01 2.86 13.48
N LEU A 78 3.58 3.68 12.60
CA LEU A 78 4.36 4.86 13.02
C LEU A 78 3.52 5.85 13.84
N ASP A 79 2.30 6.13 13.39
CA ASP A 79 1.35 7.06 14.02
C ASP A 79 0.92 6.53 15.41
N TYR A 80 0.62 5.23 15.52
CA TYR A 80 0.26 4.61 16.80
C TYR A 80 1.39 4.69 17.84
N HIS A 81 2.64 4.58 17.40
CA HIS A 81 3.82 4.71 18.26
C HIS A 81 4.33 6.15 18.42
N GLY A 82 3.62 7.15 17.90
CA GLY A 82 3.96 8.57 18.05
C GLY A 82 5.28 8.96 17.37
N VAL A 83 5.59 8.32 16.23
CA VAL A 83 6.80 8.64 15.45
C VAL A 83 6.50 9.80 14.52
N ASP A 84 7.27 10.89 14.65
CA ASP A 84 7.23 12.01 13.71
C ASP A 84 8.02 11.70 12.43
N TYR A 85 7.44 11.99 11.27
CA TYR A 85 8.09 11.81 9.97
C TYR A 85 7.56 12.77 8.91
N ASP A 86 8.42 13.16 7.99
CA ASP A 86 8.05 13.86 6.77
C ASP A 86 7.61 12.88 5.69
N VAL A 87 6.67 13.31 4.85
CA VAL A 87 6.15 12.49 3.74
C VAL A 87 6.66 13.00 2.40
N VAL A 88 7.24 12.10 1.61
CA VAL A 88 7.56 12.34 0.20
C VAL A 88 6.70 11.45 -0.68
N GLU A 89 5.79 12.06 -1.43
CA GLU A 89 4.97 11.35 -2.40
C GLU A 89 5.81 10.94 -3.61
N VAL A 90 5.89 9.64 -3.89
CA VAL A 90 6.67 9.11 -5.01
C VAL A 90 5.84 9.21 -6.28
N ASN A 91 6.46 9.65 -7.38
CA ASN A 91 5.79 9.66 -8.67
C ASN A 91 5.75 8.24 -9.27
N PRO A 92 4.58 7.63 -9.50
CA PRO A 92 4.49 6.23 -9.96
C PRO A 92 4.92 6.03 -11.43
N LEU A 93 5.01 7.11 -12.22
CA LEU A 93 5.53 7.09 -13.59
C LEU A 93 7.06 7.16 -13.59
N SER A 94 7.61 8.20 -12.95
CA SER A 94 9.04 8.54 -13.07
C SER A 94 9.90 7.95 -11.96
N LYS A 95 9.34 7.69 -10.78
CA LYS A 95 10.02 7.17 -9.57
C LYS A 95 11.27 7.93 -9.15
N LYS A 96 11.44 9.19 -9.58
CA LYS A 96 12.67 9.97 -9.37
C LYS A 96 13.07 10.08 -7.89
N GLN A 97 12.09 10.06 -6.99
CA GLN A 97 12.30 10.15 -5.54
C GLN A 97 13.00 8.92 -4.95
N VAL A 98 12.93 7.77 -5.61
CA VAL A 98 13.48 6.48 -5.13
C VAL A 98 14.40 5.80 -6.15
N SER A 99 14.79 6.52 -7.21
CA SER A 99 15.58 5.96 -8.31
C SER A 99 17.09 6.01 -8.09
N THR A 100 17.55 6.56 -6.95
CA THR A 100 18.97 6.70 -6.62
C THR A 100 19.63 5.38 -6.23
N HIS A 101 18.83 4.32 -6.03
CA HIS A 101 19.29 2.99 -5.63
C HIS A 101 18.45 1.87 -6.26
N GLY A 102 18.87 0.61 -6.06
CA GLY A 102 18.26 -0.56 -6.71
C GLY A 102 16.84 -0.91 -6.26
N TYR A 103 16.38 -0.44 -5.10
CA TYR A 103 15.04 -0.76 -4.58
C TYR A 103 13.97 0.26 -5.01
N GLY A 104 13.08 -0.14 -5.92
CA GLY A 104 12.10 0.76 -6.56
C GLY A 104 10.64 0.63 -6.10
N LYS A 105 10.38 0.02 -4.92
CA LYS A 105 9.03 -0.12 -4.33
C LYS A 105 8.88 0.76 -3.10
N VAL A 106 7.65 1.09 -2.73
CA VAL A 106 7.28 1.84 -1.52
C VAL A 106 6.45 0.95 -0.59
N PRO A 107 6.38 1.23 0.73
CA PRO A 107 7.04 2.33 1.43
C PRO A 107 8.56 2.17 1.59
N GLN A 108 9.25 3.29 1.82
CA GLN A 108 10.65 3.35 2.26
C GLN A 108 10.78 4.41 3.37
N LEU A 109 11.55 4.12 4.41
CA LEU A 109 11.79 5.02 5.53
C LEU A 109 13.29 5.35 5.58
N ARG A 110 13.64 6.60 5.28
CA ARG A 110 15.00 7.12 5.46
C ARG A 110 15.17 7.65 6.88
N LEU A 111 16.29 7.34 7.52
CA LEU A 111 16.66 7.82 8.85
C LEU A 111 17.87 8.74 8.74
N GLY A 112 17.72 10.04 8.98
CA GLY A 112 18.77 11.03 8.74
C GLY A 112 18.82 11.50 7.28
N ASP A 113 19.35 12.71 7.04
CA ASP A 113 19.43 13.28 5.68
C ASP A 113 20.25 12.39 4.73
N ASP A 114 21.35 11.82 5.22
CA ASP A 114 22.26 10.92 4.47
C ASP A 114 22.37 9.52 5.09
N GLY A 115 21.41 9.13 5.94
CA GLY A 115 21.46 7.84 6.62
C GLY A 115 20.79 6.68 5.87
N PRO A 116 20.62 5.52 6.53
CA PRO A 116 20.11 4.32 5.89
C PRO A 116 18.67 4.48 5.42
N ILE A 117 18.31 3.68 4.42
CA ILE A 117 16.93 3.60 3.91
C ILE A 117 16.42 2.20 4.20
N ILE A 118 15.42 2.11 5.08
CA ILE A 118 14.75 0.86 5.35
C ILE A 118 13.59 0.74 4.36
N VAL A 119 13.37 -0.45 3.81
CA VAL A 119 12.43 -0.70 2.70
C VAL A 119 11.60 -1.92 3.03
N ASP A 120 10.47 -2.07 2.35
CA ASP A 120 9.42 -3.05 2.67
C ASP A 120 8.71 -2.73 3.99
N SER A 121 7.38 -2.63 3.94
CA SER A 121 6.60 -2.27 5.14
C SER A 121 6.76 -3.26 6.29
N GLY A 122 6.90 -4.56 5.98
CA GLY A 122 7.05 -5.61 6.99
C GLY A 122 8.40 -5.52 7.68
N GLU A 123 9.48 -5.39 6.91
CA GLU A 123 10.85 -5.25 7.42
C GLU A 123 11.04 -3.97 8.24
N ILE A 124 10.46 -2.85 7.79
CA ILE A 124 10.49 -1.59 8.56
C ILE A 124 9.83 -1.81 9.94
N VAL A 125 8.64 -2.41 9.98
CA VAL A 125 7.95 -2.68 11.26
C VAL A 125 8.76 -3.66 12.11
N ALA A 126 9.33 -4.72 11.52
CA ALA A 126 10.12 -5.72 12.23
C ALA A 126 11.38 -5.12 12.89
N LEU A 127 12.05 -4.18 12.21
CA LEU A 127 13.23 -3.48 12.73
C LEU A 127 12.86 -2.43 13.79
N LEU A 128 11.70 -1.80 13.69
CA LEU A 128 11.27 -0.74 14.61
C LEU A 128 10.55 -1.27 15.86
N LYS A 129 9.84 -2.40 15.79
CA LYS A 129 9.09 -2.95 16.93
C LYS A 129 9.97 -3.12 18.19
N PRO A 130 11.19 -3.68 18.12
CA PRO A 130 12.02 -3.88 19.33
C PRO A 130 12.44 -2.59 20.03
N ILE A 131 12.39 -1.43 19.35
CA ILE A 131 12.76 -0.14 19.95
C ILE A 131 11.55 0.72 20.32
N LEU A 132 10.42 0.56 19.61
CA LEU A 132 9.19 1.32 19.84
C LEU A 132 8.21 0.63 20.79
N ASP A 133 8.29 -0.70 20.90
CA ASP A 133 7.37 -1.49 21.71
C ASP A 133 8.08 -2.72 22.31
N LYS A 134 9.00 -2.43 23.24
CA LYS A 134 9.85 -3.43 23.93
C LYS A 134 9.05 -4.45 24.74
N GLU A 135 7.91 -4.03 25.26
CA GLU A 135 7.06 -4.85 26.12
C GLU A 135 5.98 -5.60 25.35
N ALA A 136 5.80 -5.30 24.06
CA ALA A 136 4.83 -6.03 23.25
C ALA A 136 5.21 -7.51 23.17
N PRO A 137 4.23 -8.41 23.37
CA PRO A 137 4.42 -9.85 23.21
C PRO A 137 5.07 -10.22 21.87
N GLU A 138 5.61 -11.44 21.84
CA GLU A 138 5.97 -12.07 20.57
C GLU A 138 4.72 -12.25 19.71
N ILE A 139 4.91 -12.13 18.39
CA ILE A 139 3.81 -12.27 17.43
C ILE A 139 3.27 -13.69 17.52
N THR A 140 2.00 -13.79 17.92
CA THR A 140 1.33 -15.09 18.03
C THR A 140 1.01 -15.66 16.64
N PRO A 141 0.83 -16.98 16.49
CA PRO A 141 0.38 -17.56 15.22
C PRO A 141 -0.96 -16.98 14.72
N GLU A 142 -1.84 -16.58 15.64
CA GLU A 142 -3.11 -15.94 15.32
C GLU A 142 -2.91 -14.52 14.79
N GLU A 143 -2.09 -13.71 15.45
CA GLU A 143 -1.71 -12.38 14.96
C GLU A 143 -1.06 -12.49 13.57
N GLN A 144 -0.11 -13.42 13.38
CA GLN A 144 0.54 -13.63 12.09
C GLN A 144 -0.46 -14.03 10.98
N LYS A 145 -1.43 -14.92 11.27
CA LYS A 145 -2.50 -15.29 10.34
C LYS A 145 -3.22 -14.05 9.81
N TRP A 146 -3.60 -13.13 10.70
CA TRP A 146 -4.36 -11.95 10.32
C TRP A 146 -3.51 -10.87 9.64
N LYS A 147 -2.23 -10.73 10.03
CA LYS A 147 -1.27 -9.89 9.30
C LYS A 147 -1.08 -10.37 7.85
N ASP A 148 -0.98 -11.68 7.66
CA ASP A 148 -0.85 -12.28 6.33
C ASP A 148 -2.14 -12.09 5.52
N TRP A 149 -3.31 -12.32 6.13
CA TRP A 149 -4.60 -12.07 5.50
C TRP A 149 -4.76 -10.60 5.07
N ALA A 150 -4.44 -9.65 5.97
CA ALA A 150 -4.50 -8.22 5.69
C ALA A 150 -3.59 -7.85 4.51
N SER A 151 -2.35 -8.33 4.53
CA SER A 151 -1.32 -8.05 3.51
C SER A 151 -1.56 -8.72 2.17
N THR A 152 -2.43 -9.73 2.12
CA THR A 152 -2.65 -10.54 0.93
C THR A 152 -4.09 -10.48 0.42
N THR A 153 -5.04 -11.05 1.15
CA THR A 153 -6.44 -11.18 0.75
C THR A 153 -7.14 -9.83 0.81
N LEU A 154 -7.09 -9.14 1.96
CA LEU A 154 -7.77 -7.86 2.14
C LEU A 154 -7.28 -6.80 1.14
N VAL A 155 -5.96 -6.66 0.97
CA VAL A 155 -5.38 -5.76 -0.04
C VAL A 155 -5.92 -6.03 -1.44
N ARG A 156 -6.06 -7.31 -1.84
CA ARG A 156 -6.58 -7.66 -3.17
C ARG A 156 -8.06 -7.32 -3.31
N TYR A 157 -8.86 -7.56 -2.28
CA TYR A 157 -10.27 -7.16 -2.27
C TYR A 157 -10.44 -5.64 -2.33
N MET A 158 -9.62 -4.88 -1.60
CA MET A 158 -9.62 -3.42 -1.67
C MET A 158 -9.30 -2.94 -3.08
N VAL A 159 -8.20 -3.43 -3.68
CA VAL A 159 -7.82 -3.04 -5.05
C VAL A 159 -8.91 -3.40 -6.07
N LEU A 160 -9.58 -4.55 -5.91
CA LEU A 160 -10.65 -4.96 -6.81
C LEU A 160 -11.90 -4.09 -6.65
N ASN A 161 -12.25 -3.68 -5.42
CA ASN A 161 -13.40 -2.82 -5.14
C ASN A 161 -13.19 -1.36 -5.53
N THR A 162 -11.97 -0.83 -5.42
CA THR A 162 -11.64 0.53 -5.85
C THR A 162 -11.52 0.63 -7.37
N ASN A 163 -11.40 -0.50 -8.06
CA ASN A 163 -11.24 -0.57 -9.50
C ASN A 163 -12.24 -1.55 -10.16
N ARG A 164 -13.45 -1.66 -9.59
CA ARG A 164 -14.50 -2.56 -10.09
C ARG A 164 -15.07 -2.05 -11.42
N THR A 165 -15.28 -0.75 -11.52
CA THR A 165 -15.69 -0.04 -12.74
C THR A 165 -14.66 0.98 -13.17
N LEU A 166 -14.78 1.48 -14.41
CA LEU A 166 -13.91 2.54 -14.91
C LEU A 166 -14.13 3.88 -14.19
N SER A 167 -15.35 4.14 -13.69
CA SER A 167 -15.65 5.37 -12.91
C SER A 167 -14.89 5.34 -11.58
N GLU A 168 -15.10 4.29 -10.79
CA GLU A 168 -14.43 4.11 -9.49
C GLU A 168 -12.90 4.15 -9.66
N SER A 169 -12.38 3.51 -10.71
CA SER A 169 -10.93 3.52 -10.97
C SER A 169 -10.38 4.92 -11.27
N ARG A 170 -11.18 5.82 -11.87
CA ARG A 170 -10.77 7.20 -12.16
C ARG A 170 -10.81 8.08 -10.93
N GLU A 171 -11.85 7.94 -10.11
CA GLU A 171 -11.98 8.65 -8.82
C GLU A 171 -10.76 8.38 -7.91
N GLY A 172 -10.19 7.17 -8.00
CA GLY A 172 -8.92 6.80 -7.36
C GLY A 172 -7.71 7.70 -7.66
N TYR A 173 -7.79 8.54 -8.70
CA TYR A 173 -6.73 9.44 -9.15
C TYR A 173 -7.04 10.93 -8.94
N ASP A 174 -8.21 11.29 -8.42
CA ASP A 174 -8.61 12.70 -8.25
C ASP A 174 -7.64 13.48 -7.32
N TYR A 175 -7.00 12.79 -6.38
CA TYR A 175 -6.00 13.38 -5.48
C TYR A 175 -4.71 13.82 -6.19
N VAL A 176 -4.40 13.28 -7.38
CA VAL A 176 -3.13 13.52 -8.08
C VAL A 176 -2.95 14.99 -8.46
N SER A 177 -4.04 15.67 -8.79
CA SER A 177 -4.07 17.11 -9.10
C SER A 177 -3.44 17.96 -7.99
N ASN A 178 -3.62 17.57 -6.72
CA ASN A 178 -3.18 18.29 -5.53
C ASN A 178 -1.74 17.98 -5.09
N ILE A 179 -1.07 17.02 -5.74
CA ILE A 179 0.31 16.65 -5.38
C ILE A 179 1.29 17.70 -5.90
N VAL A 180 2.04 18.35 -4.99
CA VAL A 180 2.90 19.50 -5.33
C VAL A 180 4.12 19.09 -6.17
N ASN A 181 4.72 17.94 -5.90
CA ASN A 181 6.01 17.53 -6.47
C ASN A 181 5.91 16.81 -7.84
N PHE A 182 4.73 16.79 -8.48
CA PHE A 182 4.54 16.19 -9.80
C PHE A 182 4.50 17.25 -10.90
N THR A 183 5.08 16.94 -12.06
CA THR A 183 4.99 17.84 -13.23
C THR A 183 3.56 17.87 -13.78
N GLY A 184 3.15 18.98 -14.41
CA GLY A 184 1.79 19.10 -14.98
C GLY A 184 1.47 18.00 -16.00
N THR A 185 2.46 17.60 -16.81
CA THR A 185 2.31 16.49 -17.76
C THR A 185 2.12 15.15 -17.07
N ASP A 186 2.85 14.87 -16.00
CA ASP A 186 2.69 13.62 -15.23
C ASP A 186 1.29 13.51 -14.63
N LYS A 187 0.76 14.62 -14.09
CA LYS A 187 -0.60 14.68 -13.53
C LYS A 187 -1.65 14.32 -14.58
N VAL A 188 -1.60 14.97 -15.74
CA VAL A 188 -2.52 14.69 -16.85
C VAL A 188 -2.43 13.23 -17.32
N ILE A 189 -1.23 12.66 -17.42
CA ILE A 189 -1.07 11.25 -17.80
C ILE A 189 -1.70 10.33 -16.75
N LEU A 190 -1.48 10.60 -15.46
CA LEU A 190 -2.03 9.79 -14.37
C LEU A 190 -3.55 9.88 -14.28
N GLU A 191 -4.13 11.06 -14.42
CA GLU A 191 -5.59 11.25 -14.41
C GLU A 191 -6.27 10.56 -15.62
N ILE A 192 -5.67 10.67 -16.81
CA ILE A 192 -6.26 10.10 -18.03
C ILE A 192 -6.08 8.57 -18.08
N PHE A 193 -4.87 8.07 -17.81
CA PHE A 193 -4.51 6.67 -18.05
C PHE A 193 -4.41 5.83 -16.78
N GLY A 194 -4.24 6.43 -15.60
CA GLY A 194 -4.11 5.72 -14.34
C GLY A 194 -5.32 4.83 -14.05
N GLY A 195 -6.52 5.43 -14.01
CA GLY A 195 -7.77 4.69 -13.79
C GLY A 195 -8.00 3.55 -14.80
N PRO A 196 -7.97 3.80 -16.12
CA PRO A 196 -8.09 2.73 -17.12
C PRO A 196 -7.06 1.60 -16.96
N ILE A 197 -5.79 1.92 -16.67
CA ILE A 197 -4.77 0.89 -16.45
C ILE A 197 -5.08 0.08 -15.19
N MET A 198 -5.45 0.74 -14.09
CA MET A 198 -5.76 0.06 -12.83
C MET A 198 -7.03 -0.79 -12.92
N TYR A 199 -8.04 -0.37 -13.69
CA TYR A 199 -9.18 -1.21 -14.04
C TYR A 199 -8.73 -2.51 -14.72
N LEU A 200 -7.84 -2.43 -15.73
CA LEU A 200 -7.33 -3.64 -16.40
C LEU A 200 -6.48 -4.50 -15.46
N VAL A 201 -5.61 -3.90 -14.64
CA VAL A 201 -4.82 -4.63 -13.65
C VAL A 201 -5.74 -5.36 -12.66
N SER A 202 -6.78 -4.68 -12.19
CA SER A 202 -7.79 -5.21 -11.29
C SER A 202 -8.49 -6.43 -11.90
N GLN A 203 -9.01 -6.31 -13.12
CA GLN A 203 -9.77 -7.39 -13.77
C GLN A 203 -8.90 -8.57 -14.25
N TYR A 204 -7.68 -8.30 -14.74
CA TYR A 204 -6.87 -9.32 -15.41
C TYR A 204 -5.68 -9.85 -14.60
N ALA A 205 -5.26 -9.16 -13.54
CA ALA A 205 -4.16 -9.61 -12.67
C ALA A 205 -4.64 -9.89 -11.24
N ILE A 206 -5.42 -8.99 -10.64
CA ILE A 206 -5.84 -9.12 -9.23
C ILE A 206 -6.98 -10.11 -9.09
N LYS A 207 -8.06 -9.96 -9.86
CA LYS A 207 -9.24 -10.86 -9.81
C LYS A 207 -8.84 -12.33 -9.99
N PRO A 208 -8.04 -12.75 -10.99
CA PRO A 208 -7.63 -14.16 -11.12
C PRO A 208 -6.75 -14.64 -9.96
N LYS A 209 -5.89 -13.77 -9.42
CA LYS A 209 -5.06 -14.11 -8.25
C LYS A 209 -5.94 -14.35 -7.03
N LEU A 210 -6.94 -13.50 -6.81
CA LEU A 210 -7.90 -13.63 -5.72
C LEU A 210 -8.69 -14.93 -5.82
N LYS A 211 -9.18 -15.29 -7.01
CA LYS A 211 -9.84 -16.59 -7.25
C LYS A 211 -8.95 -17.77 -6.86
N ARG A 212 -7.66 -17.72 -7.20
CA ARG A 212 -6.69 -18.78 -6.92
C ARG A 212 -6.30 -18.88 -5.45
N THR A 213 -6.10 -17.74 -4.77
CA THR A 213 -5.49 -17.69 -3.44
C THR A 213 -6.49 -17.56 -2.30
N ALA A 214 -7.68 -17.00 -2.56
CA ALA A 214 -8.69 -16.69 -1.54
C ALA A 214 -10.05 -17.32 -1.87
N GLY A 215 -10.14 -18.19 -2.87
CA GLY A 215 -11.37 -18.93 -3.18
C GLY A 215 -12.54 -18.07 -3.69
N TYR A 216 -12.29 -16.82 -4.13
CA TYR A 216 -13.33 -15.95 -4.68
C TYR A 216 -14.03 -16.63 -5.88
N ASP A 217 -15.35 -16.81 -5.78
CA ASP A 217 -16.17 -17.52 -6.74
C ASP A 217 -16.45 -16.72 -8.03
N GLY A 218 -16.32 -15.39 -7.96
CA GLY A 218 -16.65 -14.48 -9.06
C GLY A 218 -18.03 -13.83 -8.98
N GLY A 219 -18.74 -13.97 -7.85
CA GLY A 219 -19.96 -13.24 -7.54
C GLY A 219 -19.72 -11.75 -7.33
N ASP A 220 -20.65 -11.05 -6.66
CA ASP A 220 -20.46 -9.63 -6.38
C ASP A 220 -19.24 -9.42 -5.45
N VAL A 221 -18.34 -8.54 -5.87
CA VAL A 221 -17.08 -8.32 -5.16
C VAL A 221 -17.25 -7.45 -3.91
N ARG A 222 -18.29 -6.61 -3.87
CA ARG A 222 -18.61 -5.81 -2.69
C ARG A 222 -19.15 -6.71 -1.59
N ASP A 223 -20.09 -7.59 -1.93
CA ASP A 223 -20.61 -8.61 -1.00
C ASP A 223 -19.49 -9.52 -0.49
N ALA A 224 -18.58 -9.95 -1.37
CA ALA A 224 -17.43 -10.75 -0.97
C ALA A 224 -16.47 -9.98 -0.05
N LEU A 225 -16.27 -8.68 -0.26
CA LEU A 225 -15.47 -7.84 0.64
C LEU A 225 -16.15 -7.69 2.01
N TYR A 226 -17.47 -7.50 2.06
CA TYR A 226 -18.21 -7.44 3.33
C TYR A 226 -18.06 -8.75 4.10
N LYS A 227 -18.19 -9.89 3.42
CA LYS A 227 -17.99 -11.20 4.04
C LYS A 227 -16.60 -11.35 4.66
N GLU A 228 -15.56 -10.93 3.95
CA GLU A 228 -14.17 -10.99 4.44
C GLU A 228 -13.95 -10.09 5.66
N LEU A 229 -14.52 -8.88 5.64
CA LEU A 229 -14.42 -7.95 6.77
C LEU A 229 -15.26 -8.38 7.97
N ASN A 230 -16.46 -8.93 7.76
CA ASN A 230 -17.25 -9.55 8.83
C ASN A 230 -16.53 -10.75 9.43
N GLY A 231 -15.82 -11.55 8.60
CA GLY A 231 -14.95 -12.61 9.12
C GLY A 231 -13.85 -12.09 10.04
N TRP A 232 -13.22 -10.95 9.71
CA TRP A 232 -12.28 -10.28 10.62
C TRP A 232 -12.96 -9.81 11.91
N VAL A 233 -14.15 -9.22 11.84
CA VAL A 233 -14.88 -8.73 13.02
C VAL A 233 -15.31 -9.90 13.92
N GLU A 234 -15.88 -10.95 13.34
CA GLU A 234 -16.42 -12.09 14.08
C GLU A 234 -15.33 -13.03 14.60
N GLU A 235 -14.34 -13.38 13.77
CA GLU A 235 -13.30 -14.36 14.14
C GLU A 235 -12.02 -13.71 14.66
N GLY A 236 -11.61 -12.55 14.12
CA GLY A 236 -10.37 -11.89 14.50
C GLY A 236 -10.53 -11.04 15.77
N LEU A 237 -11.48 -10.12 15.74
CA LEU A 237 -11.82 -9.31 16.92
C LEU A 237 -12.63 -10.14 17.93
N GLY A 238 -13.68 -10.82 17.47
CA GLY A 238 -14.64 -11.49 18.35
C GLY A 238 -15.29 -10.48 19.30
N GLU A 239 -15.26 -10.75 20.60
CA GLU A 239 -15.78 -9.83 21.62
C GLU A 239 -14.71 -8.83 22.13
N LYS A 240 -13.47 -8.93 21.65
CA LYS A 240 -12.37 -8.08 22.10
C LYS A 240 -12.50 -6.68 21.49
N LYS A 241 -12.02 -5.65 22.21
CA LYS A 241 -11.98 -4.27 21.71
C LYS A 241 -11.03 -4.13 20.51
N PHE A 242 -9.89 -4.79 20.58
CA PHE A 242 -8.92 -4.96 19.51
C PHE A 242 -8.54 -6.43 19.42
N HIS A 243 -8.01 -6.88 18.29
CA HIS A 243 -7.45 -8.23 18.18
C HIS A 243 -6.40 -8.48 19.27
N GLY A 244 -5.54 -7.48 19.55
CA GLY A 244 -4.56 -7.47 20.65
C GLY A 244 -5.14 -7.34 22.07
N GLY A 245 -6.47 -7.32 22.24
CA GLY A 245 -7.15 -7.18 23.54
C GLY A 245 -7.45 -5.72 23.88
N ASP A 246 -6.79 -5.20 24.93
CA ASP A 246 -7.03 -3.83 25.42
C ASP A 246 -6.36 -2.75 24.55
N ARG A 247 -5.32 -3.14 23.80
CA ARG A 247 -4.56 -2.29 22.89
C ARG A 247 -4.44 -2.98 21.53
N PRO A 248 -4.35 -2.23 20.42
CA PRO A 248 -4.17 -2.83 19.11
C PRO A 248 -2.80 -3.50 19.01
N ASP A 249 -2.76 -4.67 18.37
CA ASP A 249 -1.52 -5.33 17.95
C ASP A 249 -1.20 -5.05 16.47
N LEU A 250 -0.21 -5.73 15.88
CA LEU A 250 0.15 -5.46 14.50
C LEU A 250 -0.89 -5.97 13.50
N ALA A 251 -1.76 -6.91 13.86
CA ALA A 251 -2.87 -7.32 13.00
C ALA A 251 -3.92 -6.21 12.94
N ASP A 252 -4.28 -5.62 14.08
CA ASP A 252 -5.18 -4.46 14.14
C ASP A 252 -4.68 -3.30 13.28
N LEU A 253 -3.40 -2.94 13.44
CA LEU A 253 -2.77 -1.83 12.70
C LEU A 253 -2.68 -2.14 11.20
N ASP A 254 -2.40 -3.38 10.82
CA ASP A 254 -2.37 -3.82 9.43
C ASP A 254 -3.75 -3.73 8.78
N VAL A 255 -4.81 -4.20 9.45
CA VAL A 255 -6.18 -4.13 8.94
C VAL A 255 -6.63 -2.68 8.84
N TYR A 256 -6.44 -1.89 9.91
CA TYR A 256 -6.75 -0.47 9.92
C TYR A 256 -6.04 0.26 8.77
N GLY A 257 -4.73 0.05 8.60
CA GLY A 257 -3.95 0.68 7.54
C GLY A 257 -4.44 0.32 6.13
N VAL A 258 -4.84 -0.94 5.89
CA VAL A 258 -5.39 -1.35 4.59
C VAL A 258 -6.74 -0.70 4.33
N VAL A 259 -7.67 -0.71 5.28
CA VAL A 259 -9.00 -0.07 5.10
C VAL A 259 -8.85 1.45 4.95
N HIS A 260 -8.05 2.08 5.82
CA HIS A 260 -7.83 3.52 5.85
C HIS A 260 -7.07 4.07 4.63
N SER A 261 -6.38 3.20 3.88
CA SER A 261 -5.78 3.58 2.60
C SER A 261 -6.82 4.04 1.56
N GLN A 262 -8.09 3.70 1.77
CA GLN A 262 -9.20 4.05 0.89
C GLN A 262 -10.03 5.23 1.38
N ARG A 263 -9.64 5.93 2.45
CA ARG A 263 -10.42 6.97 3.15
C ARG A 263 -10.96 8.12 2.28
N PHE A 264 -10.37 8.34 1.12
CA PHE A 264 -10.78 9.39 0.18
C PHE A 264 -11.72 8.90 -0.92
N LEU A 265 -12.05 7.60 -0.94
CA LEU A 265 -12.81 6.96 -2.00
C LEU A 265 -14.20 6.53 -1.51
N PRO A 266 -15.20 6.44 -2.40
CA PRO A 266 -16.56 6.05 -2.02
C PRO A 266 -16.65 4.70 -1.32
N VAL A 267 -15.76 3.76 -1.67
CA VAL A 267 -15.69 2.45 -1.00
C VAL A 267 -15.52 2.58 0.51
N PHE A 268 -14.75 3.55 1.00
CA PHE A 268 -14.53 3.68 2.44
C PHE A 268 -15.81 4.12 3.15
N LYS A 269 -16.52 5.12 2.60
CA LYS A 269 -17.81 5.56 3.14
C LYS A 269 -18.83 4.42 3.13
N ASP A 270 -18.90 3.69 2.02
CA ASP A 270 -19.79 2.54 1.88
C ASP A 270 -19.48 1.44 2.91
N LEU A 271 -18.21 1.15 3.21
CA LEU A 271 -17.84 0.23 4.27
C LEU A 271 -18.27 0.71 5.66
N GLN A 272 -18.21 2.03 5.93
CA GLN A 272 -18.68 2.58 7.22
C GLN A 272 -20.19 2.50 7.40
N GLU A 273 -20.96 2.42 6.31
CA GLU A 273 -22.43 2.39 6.34
C GLU A 273 -22.99 0.95 6.37
N ASN A 274 -22.20 -0.05 5.99
CA ASN A 274 -22.66 -1.43 5.76
C ASN A 274 -21.90 -2.52 6.55
N LEU A 275 -20.92 -2.14 7.38
CA LEU A 275 -20.23 -3.01 8.36
C LEU A 275 -20.54 -2.52 9.77
#